data_AF-R4G8W5-F1
#
_entry.id   AF-R4G8W5-F1
#
_cell.length_a   1.000
_cell.length_b   1.000
_cell.length_c   1.000
_cell.angle_alpha   90.00
_cell.angle_beta   90.00
_cell.angle_gamma   90.00
#
_symmetry.space_group_name_H-M   'P 1'
#
loop_
_entity.id
_entity.type
_entity.pdbx_description
1 polymer ?
#
loop_
_entity_poly.entity_id
_entity_poly.type
_entity_poly.pdbx_seq_one_letter_code
_entity_poly.pdbx_strand_id
1 'polypeptide(L)'
;PESRFRKMTSIKIVSTIATILVACLIAFTSSAVLDVSKNFKFCSCTKDFSPVCATNGITYPNKCIFNCNNVKGDLNIIPCGLFTLELVGDTCTRKCNHLKRLVCGTDGVTYENPCMFKCAQQVKPSLKMAHMGHC
;
A
#
# COMPACT_ATOMS: atom_id res chain seq x y z
N PRO A 1 -44.33 10.01 -54.68
CA PRO A 1 -42.88 9.68 -54.66
C PRO A 1 -42.11 10.32 -53.48
N GLU A 2 -42.32 11.60 -53.19
CA GLU A 2 -41.61 12.33 -52.11
C GLU A 2 -41.98 11.88 -50.68
N SER A 3 -43.23 11.50 -50.41
CA SER A 3 -43.70 11.11 -49.06
C SER A 3 -43.12 9.78 -48.58
N ARG A 4 -42.81 8.85 -49.49
CA ARG A 4 -42.21 7.55 -49.20
C ARG A 4 -40.71 7.67 -48.95
N PHE A 5 -40.04 8.55 -49.69
CA PHE A 5 -38.62 8.87 -49.50
C PHE A 5 -38.41 9.54 -48.13
N ARG A 6 -39.23 10.53 -47.77
CA ARG A 6 -39.16 11.22 -46.46
C ARG A 6 -39.36 10.25 -45.27
N LYS A 7 -40.31 9.31 -45.36
CA LYS A 7 -40.49 8.24 -44.35
C LYS A 7 -39.30 7.28 -44.28
N MET A 8 -38.72 6.90 -45.41
CA MET A 8 -37.59 5.96 -45.46
C MET A 8 -36.30 6.60 -44.94
N THR A 9 -36.10 7.91 -45.17
CA THR A 9 -35.00 8.69 -44.58
C THR A 9 -35.19 8.86 -43.07
N SER A 10 -36.41 9.14 -42.60
CA SER A 10 -36.71 9.22 -41.16
C SER A 10 -36.52 7.89 -40.42
N ILE A 11 -36.93 6.75 -41.01
CA ILE A 11 -36.74 5.42 -40.41
C ILE A 11 -35.26 5.04 -40.31
N LYS A 12 -34.46 5.35 -41.34
CA LYS A 12 -33.00 5.12 -41.31
C LYS A 12 -32.31 5.97 -40.25
N ILE A 13 -32.70 7.25 -40.12
CA ILE A 13 -32.16 8.17 -39.10
C ILE A 13 -32.50 7.68 -37.68
N VAL A 14 -33.75 7.29 -37.45
CA VAL A 14 -34.18 6.75 -36.13
C VAL A 14 -33.44 5.46 -35.81
N SER A 15 -33.24 4.57 -36.80
CA SER A 15 -32.46 3.34 -36.63
C SER A 15 -30.99 3.61 -36.32
N THR A 16 -30.35 4.53 -37.03
CA THR A 16 -28.95 4.92 -36.76
C THR A 16 -28.77 5.62 -35.41
N ILE A 17 -29.73 6.45 -34.97
CA ILE A 17 -29.68 7.07 -33.65
C ILE A 17 -29.87 6.01 -32.56
N ALA A 18 -30.81 5.07 -32.75
CA ALA A 18 -31.02 3.98 -31.81
C ALA A 18 -29.79 3.08 -31.67
N THR A 19 -29.11 2.76 -32.77
CA THR A 19 -27.87 1.96 -32.72
C THR A 19 -26.72 2.70 -32.06
N ILE A 20 -26.56 4.01 -32.31
CA ILE A 20 -25.55 4.85 -31.65
C ILE A 20 -25.83 4.93 -30.14
N LEU A 21 -27.09 5.12 -29.73
CA LEU A 21 -27.47 5.18 -28.31
C LEU A 21 -27.19 3.85 -27.59
N VAL A 22 -27.52 2.71 -28.21
CA VAL A 22 -27.22 1.38 -27.66
C VAL A 22 -25.71 1.15 -27.57
N ALA A 23 -24.94 1.51 -28.61
CA ALA A 23 -23.49 1.41 -28.60
C ALA A 23 -22.85 2.29 -27.51
N CYS A 24 -23.35 3.51 -27.30
CA CYS A 24 -22.94 4.39 -26.22
C CYS A 24 -23.26 3.76 -24.85
N LEU A 25 -24.48 3.23 -24.65
CA LEU A 25 -24.84 2.56 -23.39
C LEU A 25 -23.92 1.38 -23.08
N ILE A 26 -23.56 0.57 -24.08
CA ILE A 26 -22.60 -0.53 -23.92
C ILE A 26 -21.18 0.00 -23.61
N ALA A 27 -20.74 1.08 -24.26
CA ALA A 27 -19.46 1.71 -23.98
C ALA A 27 -19.40 2.30 -22.55
N PHE A 28 -20.51 2.85 -22.05
CA PHE A 28 -20.61 3.39 -20.69
C PHE A 28 -20.75 2.30 -19.62
N THR A 29 -21.38 1.15 -19.91
CA THR A 29 -21.39 0.01 -18.98
C THR A 29 -20.04 -0.73 -18.93
N SER A 30 -19.20 -0.56 -19.94
CA SER A 30 -17.88 -1.20 -20.03
C SER A 30 -16.81 -0.60 -19.11
N SER A 31 -17.11 0.48 -18.37
CA SER A 31 -16.19 1.03 -17.36
C SER A 31 -16.37 0.42 -15.96
N ALA A 32 -17.35 -0.47 -15.75
CA ALA A 32 -17.70 -0.98 -14.42
C ALA A 32 -17.67 -2.51 -14.25
N VAL A 33 -17.06 -3.26 -15.17
CA VAL A 33 -16.52 -4.58 -14.85
C VAL A 33 -15.05 -4.38 -14.51
N LEU A 34 -14.80 -3.77 -13.33
CA LEU A 34 -13.53 -4.00 -12.66
C LEU A 34 -13.47 -5.51 -12.45
N ASP A 35 -12.50 -6.15 -13.08
CA ASP A 35 -12.21 -7.56 -12.95
C ASP A 35 -12.04 -7.88 -11.45
N VAL A 36 -13.12 -8.34 -10.80
CA VAL A 36 -13.11 -8.85 -9.41
C VAL A 36 -12.54 -10.27 -9.41
N SER A 37 -11.74 -10.66 -10.41
CA SER A 37 -10.74 -11.71 -10.22
C SER A 37 -9.57 -11.15 -9.42
N LYS A 38 -9.83 -10.69 -8.18
CA LYS A 38 -8.76 -10.58 -7.19
C LYS A 38 -8.30 -12.00 -6.94
N ASN A 39 -7.21 -12.37 -7.60
CA ASN A 39 -6.44 -13.57 -7.32
C ASN A 39 -6.00 -13.48 -5.85
N PHE A 40 -6.86 -13.94 -4.94
CA PHE A 40 -6.65 -13.85 -3.51
C PHE A 40 -5.57 -14.87 -3.18
N LYS A 41 -4.33 -14.38 -3.13
CA LYS A 41 -3.19 -15.21 -2.82
C LYS A 41 -3.28 -15.65 -1.36
N PHE A 42 -3.66 -16.90 -1.16
CA PHE A 42 -3.68 -17.52 0.16
C PHE A 42 -2.26 -17.95 0.56
N CYS A 43 -1.77 -17.44 1.69
CA CYS A 43 -0.49 -17.84 2.27
C CYS A 43 -0.72 -18.86 3.39
N SER A 44 -0.40 -20.13 3.15
CA SER A 44 -0.39 -21.17 4.18
C SER A 44 0.81 -20.98 5.13
N CYS A 45 0.70 -20.01 6.02
CA CYS A 45 1.72 -19.66 7.01
C CYS A 45 1.15 -19.72 8.43
N THR A 46 2.02 -20.00 9.39
CA THR A 46 1.72 -19.83 10.81
C THR A 46 1.48 -18.35 11.14
N LYS A 47 0.74 -18.11 12.23
CA LYS A 47 0.49 -16.75 12.76
C LYS A 47 1.59 -16.30 13.73
N ASP A 48 2.75 -16.95 13.69
CA ASP A 48 3.90 -16.53 14.50
C ASP A 48 4.37 -15.15 14.05
N PHE A 49 4.71 -14.30 15.02
CA PHE A 49 5.13 -12.93 14.76
C PHE A 49 6.63 -12.79 14.94
N SER A 50 7.36 -12.90 13.83
CA SER A 50 8.82 -12.81 13.74
C SER A 50 9.19 -11.89 12.57
N PRO A 51 9.00 -10.57 12.71
CA PRO A 51 8.93 -9.65 11.58
C PRO A 51 10.24 -9.53 10.81
N VAL A 52 10.12 -9.44 9.48
CA VAL A 52 11.23 -9.20 8.55
C VAL A 52 10.96 -7.97 7.71
N CYS A 53 12.00 -7.22 7.35
CA CYS A 53 11.87 -6.04 6.52
C CYS A 53 12.40 -6.35 5.12
N ALA A 54 11.76 -5.81 4.09
CA ALA A 54 12.12 -6.05 2.70
C ALA A 54 12.71 -4.79 2.04
N THR A 55 13.43 -4.97 0.94
CA THR A 55 14.03 -3.89 0.13
C THR A 55 13.03 -2.84 -0.36
N ASN A 56 11.75 -3.19 -0.48
CA ASN A 56 10.66 -2.26 -0.82
C ASN A 56 10.14 -1.45 0.38
N GLY A 57 10.76 -1.56 1.55
CA GLY A 57 10.36 -0.83 2.77
C GLY A 57 9.17 -1.45 3.51
N ILE A 58 8.62 -2.56 3.05
CA ILE A 58 7.50 -3.24 3.71
C ILE A 58 8.04 -4.18 4.80
N THR A 59 7.39 -4.17 5.97
CA THR A 59 7.64 -5.15 7.03
C THR A 59 6.60 -6.27 6.91
N TYR A 60 7.07 -7.50 6.79
CA TYR A 60 6.23 -8.70 6.75
C TYR A 60 6.17 -9.36 8.14
N PRO A 61 5.01 -9.89 8.58
CA PRO A 61 4.84 -10.46 9.93
C PRO A 61 5.81 -11.58 10.27
N ASN A 62 6.16 -12.39 9.28
CA ASN A 62 7.20 -13.42 9.38
C ASN A 62 7.79 -13.73 8.01
N LYS A 63 8.87 -14.53 8.01
CA LYS A 63 9.58 -14.95 6.79
C LYS A 63 8.69 -15.74 5.83
N CYS A 64 7.74 -16.53 6.34
CA CYS A 64 6.80 -17.28 5.50
C CYS A 64 5.91 -16.33 4.69
N ILE A 65 5.33 -15.32 5.35
CA ILE A 65 4.50 -14.31 4.69
C ILE A 65 5.32 -13.49 3.69
N PHE A 66 6.57 -13.12 4.01
CA PHE A 66 7.48 -12.48 3.05
C PHE A 66 7.66 -13.32 1.79
N ASN A 67 8.08 -14.59 1.94
CA ASN A 67 8.29 -15.50 0.81
C ASN A 67 7.01 -15.72 0.00
N CYS A 68 5.87 -15.83 0.69
CA CYS A 68 4.58 -15.96 0.02
C CYS A 68 4.25 -14.72 -0.83
N ASN A 69 4.57 -13.51 -0.38
CA ASN A 69 4.27 -12.30 -1.15
C ASN A 69 5.33 -11.99 -2.22
N ASN A 70 6.57 -12.45 -2.05
CA ASN A 70 7.68 -12.23 -2.97
C ASN A 70 7.70 -13.23 -4.15
N VAL A 71 6.61 -13.32 -4.91
CA VAL A 71 6.47 -14.28 -6.04
C VAL A 71 7.54 -14.10 -7.10
N LYS A 72 7.85 -12.84 -7.41
CA LYS A 72 8.82 -12.48 -8.44
C LYS A 72 10.26 -12.71 -7.97
N GLY A 73 10.48 -12.87 -6.66
CA GLY A 73 11.81 -13.01 -6.08
C GLY A 73 12.67 -11.74 -6.18
N ASP A 74 12.06 -10.58 -6.44
CA ASP A 74 12.75 -9.30 -6.61
C ASP A 74 12.99 -8.56 -5.29
N LEU A 75 12.36 -9.01 -4.20
CA LEU A 75 12.57 -8.47 -2.86
C LEU A 75 13.64 -9.26 -2.10
N ASN A 76 14.47 -8.55 -1.32
CA ASN A 76 15.41 -9.15 -0.38
C ASN A 76 15.06 -8.75 1.06
N ILE A 77 15.34 -9.64 2.01
CA ILE A 77 15.23 -9.31 3.44
C ILE A 77 16.40 -8.40 3.82
N ILE A 78 16.08 -7.26 4.41
CA ILE A 78 17.02 -6.26 4.90
C ILE A 78 16.90 -6.10 6.42
N PRO A 79 17.94 -5.55 7.09
CA PRO A 79 17.83 -5.19 8.50
C PRO A 79 16.66 -4.24 8.74
N CYS A 80 15.79 -4.58 9.70
CA CYS A 80 14.67 -3.72 10.04
C CYS A 80 15.15 -2.37 10.60
N GLY A 81 14.65 -1.29 10.01
CA GLY A 81 15.07 0.08 10.33
C GLY A 81 16.25 0.59 9.51
N LEU A 82 16.75 -0.17 8.53
CA LEU A 82 17.67 0.32 7.51
C LEU A 82 16.85 0.77 6.29
N PHE A 83 16.49 2.05 6.22
CA PHE A 83 16.00 2.66 4.99
C PHE A 83 16.78 3.96 4.78
N THR A 84 17.42 4.09 3.63
CA THR A 84 18.31 5.20 3.30
C THR A 84 17.52 6.42 2.84
N LEU A 85 17.74 7.51 3.58
CA LEU A 85 17.75 8.94 3.21
C LEU A 85 16.44 9.62 2.76
N GLU A 86 16.02 10.59 3.58
CA GLU A 86 15.96 12.02 3.24
C GLU A 86 16.22 12.80 4.54
N LEU A 87 17.21 13.71 4.54
CA LEU A 87 17.47 14.63 5.67
C LEU A 87 16.62 15.89 5.47
N VAL A 88 15.71 16.18 6.42
CA VAL A 88 15.02 17.47 6.50
C VAL A 88 15.28 18.07 7.89
N GLY A 89 16.34 18.88 8.01
CA GLY A 89 16.62 19.80 9.12
C GLY A 89 16.89 19.17 10.49
N ASP A 90 16.46 19.85 11.56
CA ASP A 90 16.65 19.51 13.00
C ASP A 90 15.67 18.45 13.52
N THR A 91 14.83 17.92 12.62
CA THR A 91 13.91 16.84 12.96
C THR A 91 14.52 15.54 12.52
N CYS A 92 14.58 14.56 13.42
CA CYS A 92 15.01 13.23 13.03
C CYS A 92 14.05 12.67 11.97
N THR A 93 14.47 12.73 10.70
CA THR A 93 13.66 12.39 9.52
C THR A 93 13.72 10.89 9.19
N ARG A 94 13.92 10.04 10.20
CA ARG A 94 14.06 8.61 9.96
C ARG A 94 12.68 7.99 9.81
N LYS A 95 12.35 7.49 8.61
CA LYS A 95 11.15 6.66 8.40
C LYS A 95 11.28 5.38 9.22
N CYS A 96 10.74 5.42 10.43
CA CYS A 96 10.56 4.24 11.25
C CYS A 96 9.36 3.45 10.75
N ASN A 97 9.48 2.13 10.77
CA ASN A 97 8.29 1.30 10.60
C ASN A 97 7.32 1.58 11.76
N HIS A 98 6.03 1.41 11.53
CA HIS A 98 5.00 1.56 12.58
C HIS A 98 4.87 0.31 13.46
N LEU A 99 5.93 -0.53 13.49
CA LEU A 99 5.93 -1.73 14.29
C LEU A 99 6.05 -1.34 15.77
N LYS A 100 4.99 -1.48 16.54
CA LYS A 100 4.99 -1.17 17.97
C LYS A 100 5.88 -2.14 18.74
N ARG A 101 6.95 -1.61 19.35
CA ARG A 101 7.85 -2.32 20.26
C ARG A 101 8.41 -1.32 21.26
N LEU A 102 7.60 -1.01 22.26
CA LEU A 102 7.80 0.15 23.12
C LEU A 102 9.14 0.13 23.87
N VAL A 103 9.69 1.33 24.06
CA VAL A 103 10.94 1.56 24.80
C VAL A 103 10.74 2.73 25.76
N CYS A 104 11.09 2.57 27.03
CA CYS A 104 11.13 3.67 27.99
C CYS A 104 12.52 4.33 27.99
N GLY A 105 12.58 5.63 27.77
CA GLY A 105 13.80 6.44 27.84
C GLY A 105 14.11 6.90 29.26
N THR A 106 15.37 7.27 29.51
CA THR A 106 15.78 7.92 30.77
C THR A 106 15.18 9.31 30.97
N ASP A 107 14.54 9.87 29.95
CA ASP A 107 13.75 11.11 30.03
C ASP A 107 12.27 10.87 30.38
N GLY A 108 11.89 9.64 30.72
CA GLY A 108 10.52 9.28 31.10
C GLY A 108 9.55 9.21 29.91
N VAL A 109 10.05 9.28 28.68
CA VAL A 109 9.23 9.19 27.46
C VAL A 109 9.16 7.74 26.96
N THR A 110 7.95 7.28 26.64
CA THR A 110 7.75 6.01 25.93
C THR A 110 7.84 6.24 24.43
N TYR A 111 8.78 5.56 23.77
CA TYR A 111 8.97 5.58 22.33
C TYR A 111 8.26 4.39 21.68
N GLU A 112 7.52 4.62 20.58
CA GLU A 112 6.70 3.59 19.92
C GLU A 112 7.50 2.36 19.51
N ASN A 113 8.77 2.55 19.15
CA ASN A 113 9.67 1.47 18.78
C ASN A 113 11.15 1.86 18.98
N PRO A 114 12.09 0.89 18.93
CA PRO A 114 13.51 1.17 19.07
C PRO A 114 14.05 2.07 17.95
N CYS A 115 13.36 2.11 16.80
CA CYS A 115 13.73 3.00 15.72
C CYS A 115 13.51 4.47 16.11
N MET A 116 12.34 4.79 16.68
CA MET A 116 11.97 6.11 17.21
C MET A 116 12.85 6.50 18.40
N PHE A 117 13.19 5.55 19.29
CA PHE A 117 14.11 5.81 20.38
C PHE A 117 15.50 6.25 19.88
N LYS A 118 16.09 5.50 18.94
CA LYS A 118 17.39 5.88 18.32
C LYS A 118 17.31 7.20 17.56
N CYS A 119 16.16 7.49 16.96
CA CYS A 119 15.89 8.76 16.28
C CYS A 119 15.99 9.92 17.27
N ALA A 120 15.37 9.80 18.44
CA ALA A 120 15.47 10.78 19.50
C ALA A 120 16.89 10.92 20.07
N GLN A 121 17.69 9.84 20.12
CA GLN A 121 19.09 9.91 20.55
C GLN A 121 19.97 10.76 19.62
N GLN A 122 19.61 10.93 18.34
CA GLN A 122 20.35 11.81 17.44
C GLN A 122 20.19 13.29 17.82
N VAL A 123 19.04 13.66 18.37
CA VAL A 123 18.75 15.01 18.86
C VAL A 123 19.18 15.18 20.33
N LYS A 124 19.09 14.11 21.13
CA LYS A 124 19.46 14.06 22.54
C LYS A 124 20.52 12.97 22.80
N PRO A 125 21.82 13.23 22.59
CA PRO A 125 22.87 12.22 22.77
C PRO A 125 22.97 11.64 24.20
N SER A 126 22.49 12.37 25.20
CA SER A 126 22.43 11.91 26.60
C SER A 126 21.28 10.94 26.89
N LEU A 127 20.31 10.79 25.98
CA LEU A 127 19.17 9.89 26.15
C LEU A 127 19.64 8.43 26.13
N LYS A 128 19.36 7.71 27.21
CA LYS A 128 19.62 6.28 27.34
C LYS A 128 18.31 5.50 27.48
N MET A 129 18.36 4.20 27.22
CA MET A 129 17.22 3.33 27.47
C MET A 129 17.14 3.08 28.98
N ALA A 130 15.98 3.36 29.58
CA ALA A 130 15.69 2.95 30.95
C ALA A 130 15.33 1.47 30.97
N HIS A 131 14.31 1.07 30.20
CA HIS A 131 13.93 -0.33 29.99
C HIS A 131 13.06 -0.51 28.74
N MET A 132 12.77 -1.77 28.38
CA MET A 132 11.78 -2.10 27.35
C MET A 132 10.36 -1.96 27.90
N GLY A 133 9.41 -1.54 27.05
CA GLY A 133 8.01 -1.32 27.43
C GLY A 133 7.67 0.16 27.62
N HIS A 134 6.52 0.42 28.24
CA HIS A 134 6.12 1.76 28.66
C HIS A 134 6.99 2.24 29.83
N CYS A 135 7.21 3.54 29.95
CA CYS A 135 7.40 4.17 31.24
C CYS A 135 6.05 4.20 31.98
#